data_AF-A0A4Q2JG59-F1
#
_entry.id   AF-A0A4Q2JG59-F1
#
_cell.length_a   1.000
_cell.length_b   1.000
_cell.length_c   1.000
_cell.angle_alpha   90.00
_cell.angle_beta   90.00
_cell.angle_gamma   90.00
#
_symmetry.space_group_name_H-M   'P 1'
#
loop_
_entity.id
_entity.type
_entity.pdbx_description
1 polymer ?
#
loop_
_entity_poly.entity_id
_entity_poly.type
_entity_poly.pdbx_seq_one_letter_code
_entity_poly.pdbx_strand_id
1 'polypeptide(L)'
;MSSVLDEPTRDERAFRSTGLPPIGLWWPMLERPLRREVLENVDAPLRAVVVRRIFELCELDPGRAPRLGVRLGDNERAYIAGWMHSVDWT
;
A
#
# COMPACT_ATOMS: atom_id res chain seq x y z
N MET A 1 26.62 -26.31 8.44
CA MET A 1 25.24 -25.86 8.72
C MET A 1 25.29 -24.35 8.95
N SER A 2 25.15 -23.56 7.88
CA SER A 2 25.13 -22.09 8.02
C SER A 2 23.68 -21.63 8.07
N SER A 3 23.25 -21.21 9.26
CA SER A 3 22.02 -20.49 9.46
C SER A 3 22.24 -19.07 8.94
N VAL A 4 21.81 -18.82 7.71
CA VAL A 4 21.63 -17.45 7.22
C VAL A 4 20.34 -16.98 7.88
N LEU A 5 20.49 -16.08 8.85
CA LEU A 5 19.39 -15.33 9.40
C LEU A 5 18.76 -14.55 8.23
N ASP A 6 17.59 -15.00 7.82
CA ASP A 6 16.68 -14.30 6.93
C ASP A 6 16.34 -12.97 7.64
N GLU A 7 17.10 -11.93 7.33
CA GLU A 7 16.73 -10.58 7.74
C GLU A 7 15.41 -10.28 7.04
N PRO A 8 14.30 -10.09 7.77
CA PRO A 8 13.04 -9.77 7.12
C PRO A 8 13.28 -8.49 6.34
N THR A 9 13.12 -8.59 5.03
CA THR A 9 13.32 -7.48 4.10
C THR A 9 12.52 -6.29 4.60
N ARG A 10 13.01 -5.08 4.34
CA ARG A 10 12.34 -3.83 4.74
C ARG A 10 10.85 -3.83 4.38
N ASP A 11 10.53 -4.50 3.27
CA ASP A 11 9.20 -4.71 2.73
C ASP A 11 8.30 -5.58 3.62
N GLU A 12 8.83 -6.64 4.24
CA GLU A 12 8.07 -7.44 5.21
C GLU A 12 7.79 -6.68 6.51
N ARG A 13 8.74 -5.86 6.97
CA ARG A 13 8.52 -5.02 8.17
C ARG A 13 7.47 -3.95 7.89
N ALA A 14 7.49 -3.34 6.70
CA ALA A 14 6.48 -2.37 6.28
C ALA A 14 5.08 -3.02 6.21
N PHE A 15 4.98 -4.21 5.61
CA PHE A 15 3.74 -5.00 5.57
C PHE A 15 3.17 -5.28 6.96
N ARG A 16 4.03 -5.64 7.93
CA ARG A 16 3.60 -5.89 9.32
C ARG A 16 3.15 -4.61 10.05
N SER A 17 3.60 -3.44 9.63
CA SER A 17 3.35 -2.15 10.30
C SER A 17 2.06 -1.49 9.82
N THR A 18 1.84 -1.46 8.50
CA THR A 18 0.66 -0.83 7.88
C THR A 18 -0.40 -1.84 7.48
N GLY A 19 -0.05 -3.12 7.36
CA GLY A 19 -0.94 -4.16 6.83
C GLY A 19 -1.10 -4.10 5.30
N LEU A 20 -0.31 -3.27 4.62
CA LEU A 20 -0.33 -3.12 3.15
C LEU A 20 0.95 -3.67 2.52
N PRO A 21 0.86 -4.26 1.32
CA PRO A 21 2.04 -4.54 0.51
C PRO A 21 2.78 -3.24 0.14
N PRO A 22 4.09 -3.34 -0.19
CA PRO A 22 4.89 -2.19 -0.60
C PRO A 22 4.21 -1.33 -1.66
N ILE A 23 4.16 -0.01 -1.44
CA ILE A 23 3.39 0.91 -2.27
C ILE A 23 3.77 0.92 -3.75
N GLY A 24 5.04 0.66 -4.06
CA GLY A 24 5.53 0.56 -5.44
C GLY A 24 4.89 -0.58 -6.24
N LEU A 25 4.36 -1.62 -5.57
CA LEU A 25 3.75 -2.78 -6.23
C LEU A 25 2.32 -2.51 -6.68
N TRP A 26 1.55 -1.72 -5.93
CA TRP A 26 0.11 -1.56 -6.19
C TRP A 26 -0.29 -0.16 -6.64
N TRP A 27 0.40 0.90 -6.22
CA TRP A 27 0.00 2.27 -6.53
C TRP A 27 -0.05 2.59 -8.03
N PRO A 28 0.93 2.19 -8.86
CA PRO A 28 0.87 2.40 -10.31
C PRO A 28 -0.24 1.59 -10.99
N MET A 29 -0.59 0.43 -10.42
CA MET A 29 -1.57 -0.51 -10.97
C MET A 29 -3.01 -0.22 -10.52
N LEU A 30 -3.17 0.54 -9.44
CA LEU A 30 -4.48 0.87 -8.89
C LEU A 30 -5.31 1.68 -9.88
N GLU A 31 -6.60 1.37 -9.99
CA GLU A 31 -7.48 2.04 -10.93
C GLU A 31 -7.64 3.53 -10.58
N ARG A 32 -7.82 4.37 -11.61
CA ARG A 32 -7.94 5.82 -11.44
C ARG A 32 -9.04 6.23 -10.44
N PRO A 33 -10.23 5.61 -10.40
CA PRO A 33 -11.24 5.96 -9.40
C PRO A 33 -10.79 5.69 -7.96
N LEU A 34 -10.13 4.56 -7.72
CA LEU A 34 -9.64 4.19 -6.39
C LEU A 34 -8.43 5.04 -5.99
N ARG A 35 -7.54 5.38 -6.93
CA ARG A 35 -6.48 6.37 -6.68
C ARG A 35 -7.04 7.72 -6.26
N ARG A 36 -8.10 8.21 -6.92
CA ARG A 36 -8.73 9.48 -6.55
C ARG A 36 -9.27 9.45 -5.12
N GLU A 37 -9.93 8.37 -4.74
CA GLU A 37 -10.43 8.18 -3.37
C GLU A 37 -9.31 8.24 -2.32
N VAL A 38 -8.16 7.60 -2.60
CA VAL A 38 -6.98 7.68 -1.72
C VAL A 38 -6.45 9.12 -1.63
N LEU A 39 -6.43 9.84 -2.75
CA LEU A 39 -5.94 11.22 -2.83
C LEU A 39 -6.89 12.23 -2.17
N GLU A 40 -8.19 11.97 -2.14
CA GLU A 40 -9.18 12.84 -1.49
C GLU A 40 -8.89 13.02 0.01
N ASN A 41 -8.37 11.98 0.67
CA ASN A 41 -7.91 12.08 2.05
C ASN A 41 -6.83 11.04 2.38
N VAL A 42 -5.57 11.43 2.12
CA VAL A 42 -4.39 10.58 2.30
C VAL A 42 -4.13 10.19 3.77
N ASP A 43 -4.65 10.97 4.72
CA ASP A 43 -4.49 10.72 6.16
C ASP A 43 -5.63 9.87 6.76
N ALA A 44 -6.72 9.69 6.01
CA ALA A 44 -7.84 8.86 6.43
C ALA A 44 -7.52 7.36 6.31
N PRO A 45 -8.24 6.50 7.07
CA PRO A 45 -8.23 5.08 6.80
C PRO A 45 -8.72 4.78 5.37
N LEU A 46 -8.00 3.91 4.68
CA LEU A 46 -8.41 3.38 3.39
C LEU A 46 -9.72 2.61 3.54
N ARG A 47 -10.64 2.82 2.59
CA ARG A 47 -11.88 2.04 2.54
C ARG A 47 -11.55 0.58 2.23
N ALA A 48 -12.38 -0.32 2.77
CA ALA A 48 -12.20 -1.77 2.59
C ALA A 48 -12.13 -2.19 1.11
N VAL A 49 -12.82 -1.48 0.22
CA VAL A 49 -12.77 -1.72 -1.23
C VAL A 49 -11.38 -1.46 -1.81
N VAL A 50 -10.71 -0.40 -1.38
CA VAL A 50 -9.34 -0.06 -1.81
C VAL A 50 -8.37 -1.10 -1.27
N VAL A 51 -8.45 -1.44 0.02
CA VAL A 51 -7.58 -2.44 0.65
C VAL A 51 -7.74 -3.80 -0.03
N ARG A 52 -8.98 -4.24 -0.27
CA ARG A 52 -9.25 -5.49 -0.98
C ARG A 52 -8.65 -5.47 -2.38
N ARG A 53 -8.80 -4.36 -3.11
CA ARG A 53 -8.25 -4.25 -4.46
C ARG A 53 -6.73 -4.31 -4.47
N ILE A 54 -6.07 -3.67 -3.50
CA ILE A 54 -4.61 -3.76 -3.31
C ILE A 54 -4.19 -5.21 -3.10
N PHE A 55 -4.91 -5.96 -2.27
CA PHE A 55 -4.61 -7.39 -2.04
C PHE A 55 -4.80 -8.22 -3.32
N GLU A 56 -5.85 -7.97 -4.09
CA GLU A 56 -6.07 -8.64 -5.38
C GLU A 56 -4.93 -8.34 -6.37
N LEU A 57 -4.47 -7.09 -6.46
CA LEU A 57 -3.37 -6.68 -7.35
C LEU A 57 -2.03 -7.30 -6.97
N CYS A 58 -1.80 -7.53 -5.67
CA CYS A 58 -0.59 -8.15 -5.16
C CYS A 58 -0.70 -9.67 -5.01
N GLU A 59 -1.76 -10.29 -5.55
CA GLU A 59 -2.00 -11.74 -5.47
C GLU A 59 -2.02 -12.27 -4.01
N LEU A 60 -2.46 -11.43 -3.07
CA LEU A 60 -2.59 -11.77 -1.65
C LEU A 60 -3.99 -12.29 -1.34
N ASP A 61 -4.09 -13.20 -0.37
CA ASP A 61 -5.39 -13.72 0.11
C ASP A 61 -6.27 -12.57 0.67
N PRO A 62 -7.40 -12.24 0.03
CA PRO A 62 -8.31 -11.20 0.50
C PRO A 62 -8.91 -11.51 1.87
N GLY A 63 -8.97 -12.79 2.28
CA GLY A 63 -9.40 -13.22 3.60
C GLY A 63 -8.46 -12.75 4.72
N ARG A 64 -7.21 -12.41 4.39
CA ARG A 64 -6.22 -11.82 5.30
C ARG A 64 -6.20 -10.29 5.28
N ALA A 65 -7.00 -9.65 4.43
CA ALA A 65 -7.08 -8.20 4.42
C ALA A 65 -7.49 -7.69 5.82
N PRO A 66 -6.75 -6.73 6.40
CA PRO A 66 -7.10 -6.20 7.71
C PRO A 66 -8.52 -5.63 7.67
N ARG A 67 -9.36 -6.08 8.61
CA ARG A 67 -10.74 -5.59 8.76
C ARG A 67 -10.82 -4.22 9.44
N LEU A 68 -9.75 -3.81 10.10
CA LEU A 68 -9.60 -2.50 10.73
C LEU A 68 -9.13 -1.47 9.70
N GLY A 69 -9.44 -0.20 9.95
CA GLY A 69 -9.10 0.90 9.06
C GLY A 69 -7.59 1.02 8.83
N VAL A 70 -7.12 0.43 7.73
CA VAL A 70 -5.73 0.48 7.27
C VAL A 70 -5.39 1.91 6.88
N ARG A 71 -4.26 2.43 7.36
CA ARG A 71 -3.80 3.78 7.02
C ARG A 71 -2.50 3.69 6.24
N LEU A 72 -2.29 4.67 5.36
CA LEU A 72 -0.99 4.89 4.77
C LEU A 72 0.00 5.31 5.87
N GLY A 73 1.21 4.76 5.85
CA GLY A 73 2.31 5.22 6.69
C GLY A 73 3.03 6.41 6.06
N ASP A 74 4.05 6.93 6.77
CA ASP A 74 4.83 8.09 6.29
C ASP A 74 5.52 7.81 4.95
N ASN A 75 5.99 6.57 4.74
CA ASN A 75 6.68 6.18 3.51
C ASN A 75 5.70 6.14 2.33
N GLU A 76 4.51 5.58 2.53
CA GLU A 76 3.46 5.52 1.52
C GLU A 76 3.03 6.94 1.12
N ARG A 77 2.84 7.84 2.10
CA ARG A 77 2.52 9.25 1.83
C ARG A 77 3.61 9.95 1.04
N ALA A 78 4.88 9.77 1.44
CA ALA A 78 6.01 10.37 0.74
C ALA A 78 6.13 9.86 -0.70
N TYR A 79 5.86 8.57 -0.93
CA TYR A 79 5.84 7.99 -2.27
C TYR A 79 4.74 8.58 -3.14
N ILE A 80 3.50 8.70 -2.62
CA ILE A 80 2.38 9.31 -3.33
C ILE A 80 2.69 10.76 -3.68
N ALA A 81 3.21 11.54 -2.72
CA ALA A 81 3.59 12.93 -2.94
C ALA A 81 4.65 13.06 -4.04
N GLY A 82 5.70 12.24 -3.99
CA GLY A 82 6.73 12.20 -5.03
C GLY A 82 6.16 11.81 -6.40
N TRP A 83 5.20 10.88 -6.43
CA TRP A 83 4.56 10.48 -7.67
C TRP A 83 3.66 11.57 -8.27
N MET A 84 2.88 12.27 -7.45
CA MET A 84 2.05 13.40 -7.89
C MET A 84 2.87 14.54 -8.50
N HIS A 85 4.11 14.73 -8.06
CA HIS A 85 5.01 15.71 -8.67
C HIS A 85 5.65 15.22 -9.97
N SER A 86 5.73 13.90 -10.19
CA SER A 86 6.34 13.29 -11.38
C SER A 86 5.36 13.04 -12.52
N VAL A 87 4.09 12.80 -12.18
CA VAL A 87 3.01 12.59 -13.13
C VAL A 87 2.22 13.89 -13.12
N ASP A 88 2.45 14.78 -14.09
CA ASP A 88 1.65 16.00 -14.27
C ASP A 88 0.16 15.63 -14.27
N TRP A 89 -0.49 15.74 -13.11
CA TRP A 89 -1.94 15.63 -12.98
C TRP A 89 -2.50 16.95 -13.51
N THR A 90 -2.70 17.01 -14.82
CA THR A 90 -3.50 18.03 -15.51
C THR A 90 -4.91 17.53 -15.80
#